data_AF-A0A8T4IMW8-F1
#
_entry.id   AF-A0A8T4IMW8-F1
#
_cell.length_a   1.000
_cell.length_b   1.000
_cell.length_c   1.000
_cell.angle_alpha   90.00
_cell.angle_beta   90.00
_cell.angle_gamma   90.00
#
_symmetry.space_group_name_H-M   'P 1'
#
loop_
_entity.id
_entity.type
_entity.pdbx_description
1 polymer ?
#
loop_
_entity_poly.entity_id
_entity_poly.type
_entity_poly.pdbx_seq_one_letter_code
_entity_poly.pdbx_strand_id
1 'polypeptide(L)'
;MTGDDRPTMPPVRLPSEAELARDALAAPLFARAARLARWAEAGVPVGAGGELLSDQLKAAVEHLGIDDDAEAPALAAEAWNLAVDTGLLEVDEDEESGNPESGDGGGDRPVLSTDEPVGTATAGEELELLTGKGTPAEVLDLWQGGLETVLADAATPSFEELLGGLESAVGEDGQIDPDSIDLDSMDWNPEEEADFLDSALGNLYLLTVTDSAVAGGAMVPLPVLAASMIVPEDMDEPTDDILEEVSAAMMKLDEQFRILEPTGLLAYQPVDEALTQEAEEGGELPEELDEEDVSRYGMVRLTPLGLHGVRVRMRDAGIEAPAVGDLAEADARRLLDALPLYSEADAQTESETWLAARAPVDAARELLAAARGADEDAPARRLGCQQALSLAGAEAEPALREVLDDRELGGL
;
A
#
# COMPACT_ATOMS: atom_id res chain seq x y z
N MET A 1 12.35 21.42 -24.86
CA MET A 1 11.70 21.20 -23.54
C MET A 1 10.27 20.77 -23.81
N THR A 2 10.14 19.50 -24.19
CA THR A 2 8.87 18.76 -24.33
C THR A 2 9.27 17.31 -24.14
N GLY A 3 9.26 16.90 -22.89
CA GLY A 3 9.44 15.54 -22.40
C GLY A 3 8.83 15.60 -21.02
N ASP A 4 7.81 14.79 -20.80
CA ASP A 4 7.15 14.65 -19.50
C ASP A 4 8.25 14.36 -18.48
N ASP A 5 8.65 15.35 -17.68
CA ASP A 5 9.70 15.23 -16.66
C ASP A 5 9.10 14.55 -15.41
N ARG A 6 8.25 13.54 -15.65
CA ARG A 6 7.61 12.76 -14.60
C ARG A 6 8.60 11.71 -14.14
N PRO A 7 8.82 11.55 -12.83
CA PRO A 7 9.63 10.47 -12.32
C PRO A 7 9.06 9.14 -12.82
N THR A 8 9.91 8.37 -13.51
CA THR A 8 9.58 7.04 -14.00
C THR A 8 10.27 6.03 -13.09
N MET A 9 9.48 5.22 -12.40
CA MET A 9 9.97 4.17 -11.53
C MET A 9 10.52 3.01 -12.37
N PRO A 10 11.45 2.22 -11.83
CA PRO A 10 11.88 0.99 -12.48
C PRO A 10 10.71 -0.01 -12.60
N PRO A 11 10.69 -0.85 -13.64
CA PRO A 11 9.61 -1.80 -13.87
C PRO A 11 9.58 -2.91 -12.84
N VAL A 12 8.37 -3.26 -12.37
CA VAL A 12 8.16 -4.37 -11.42
C VAL A 12 7.71 -5.65 -12.11
N ARG A 13 8.01 -6.79 -11.49
CA ARG A 13 7.36 -8.07 -11.80
C ARG A 13 6.26 -8.32 -10.78
N LEU A 14 5.04 -8.48 -11.26
CA LEU A 14 3.89 -8.81 -10.43
C LEU A 14 3.39 -10.24 -10.75
N PRO A 15 2.87 -10.97 -9.75
CA PRO A 15 2.04 -12.14 -9.98
C PRO A 15 0.82 -11.80 -10.83
N SER A 16 0.10 -12.83 -11.29
CA SER A 16 -1.15 -12.61 -12.00
C SER A 16 -2.20 -11.94 -11.10
N GLU A 17 -3.14 -11.20 -11.69
CA GLU A 17 -4.25 -10.59 -10.94
C GLU A 17 -5.02 -11.63 -10.10
N ALA A 18 -5.16 -12.87 -10.59
CA ALA A 18 -5.81 -13.95 -9.86
C ALA A 18 -5.01 -14.46 -8.65
N GLU A 19 -3.68 -14.32 -8.66
CA GLU A 19 -2.83 -14.58 -7.49
C GLU A 19 -2.91 -13.43 -6.50
N LEU A 20 -2.81 -12.19 -6.98
CA LEU A 20 -2.92 -10.99 -6.15
C LEU A 20 -4.29 -10.91 -5.45
N ALA A 21 -5.39 -11.16 -6.17
CA ALA A 21 -6.73 -11.19 -5.58
C ALA A 21 -6.89 -12.29 -4.53
N ARG A 22 -6.18 -13.42 -4.69
CA ARG A 22 -6.15 -14.48 -3.68
C ARG A 22 -5.40 -14.02 -2.43
N ASP A 23 -4.29 -13.32 -2.60
CA ASP A 23 -3.50 -12.78 -1.49
C ASP A 23 -4.32 -11.70 -0.75
N ALA A 24 -5.05 -10.85 -1.47
CA ALA A 24 -5.97 -9.86 -0.88
C ALA A 24 -7.07 -10.51 -0.04
N LEU A 25 -7.70 -11.58 -0.56
CA LEU A 25 -8.70 -12.36 0.18
C LEU A 25 -8.12 -13.13 1.37
N ALA A 26 -6.80 -13.38 1.38
CA ALA A 26 -6.09 -14.05 2.45
C ALA A 26 -5.52 -13.07 3.50
N ALA A 27 -5.52 -11.76 3.21
CA ALA A 27 -5.09 -10.73 4.14
C ALA A 27 -5.94 -10.80 5.44
N PRO A 28 -5.32 -10.88 6.63
CA PRO A 28 -6.04 -11.11 7.89
C PRO A 28 -7.22 -10.16 8.12
N LEU A 29 -7.01 -8.86 7.91
CA LEU A 29 -8.05 -7.85 8.13
C LEU A 29 -9.22 -8.01 7.15
N PHE A 30 -8.93 -8.14 5.86
CA PHE A 30 -9.94 -8.29 4.81
C PHE A 30 -10.73 -9.60 4.93
N ALA A 31 -10.05 -10.69 5.31
CA ALA A 31 -10.67 -11.99 5.55
C ALA A 31 -11.64 -11.96 6.74
N ARG A 32 -11.28 -11.24 7.82
CA ARG A 32 -12.15 -11.02 8.98
C ARG A 32 -13.35 -10.14 8.61
N ALA A 33 -13.12 -9.03 7.90
CA ALA A 33 -14.17 -8.14 7.40
C ALA A 33 -15.23 -8.91 6.58
N ALA A 34 -14.79 -9.70 5.59
CA ALA A 34 -15.67 -10.53 4.78
C ALA A 34 -16.41 -11.61 5.59
N ARG A 35 -15.82 -12.11 6.69
CA ARG A 35 -16.47 -13.07 7.59
C ARG A 35 -17.53 -12.40 8.45
N LEU A 36 -17.26 -11.20 8.98
CA LEU A 36 -18.24 -10.41 9.73
C LEU A 36 -19.40 -9.95 8.85
N ALA A 37 -19.13 -9.54 7.60
CA ALA A 37 -20.15 -9.19 6.62
C ALA A 37 -21.14 -10.34 6.36
N ARG A 38 -20.63 -11.58 6.21
CA ARG A 38 -21.48 -12.77 6.10
C ARG A 38 -22.26 -13.08 7.38
N TRP A 39 -21.64 -12.85 8.54
CA TRP A 39 -22.32 -13.05 9.83
C TRP A 39 -23.49 -12.08 10.01
N ALA A 40 -23.36 -10.86 9.49
CA ALA A 40 -24.38 -9.82 9.58
C ALA A 40 -25.60 -10.00 8.64
N GLU A 41 -25.67 -11.08 7.84
CA GLU A 41 -26.83 -11.36 6.97
C GLU A 41 -28.16 -11.45 7.76
N ALA A 42 -28.09 -11.84 9.04
CA ALA A 42 -29.25 -11.89 9.93
C ALA A 42 -29.71 -10.53 10.49
N GLY A 43 -28.95 -9.46 10.22
CA GLY A 43 -29.09 -8.14 10.84
C GLY A 43 -28.40 -8.07 12.19
N VAL A 44 -27.47 -7.13 12.34
CA VAL A 44 -26.73 -6.86 13.59
C VAL A 44 -27.13 -5.48 14.12
N PRO A 45 -27.66 -5.37 15.34
CA PRO A 45 -27.94 -4.08 15.96
C PRO A 45 -26.63 -3.30 16.19
N VAL A 46 -26.59 -2.04 15.76
CA VAL A 46 -25.40 -1.18 15.83
C VAL A 46 -25.68 0.12 16.57
N GLY A 47 -24.61 0.70 17.12
CA GLY A 47 -24.59 2.02 17.71
C GLY A 47 -24.55 3.13 16.66
N ALA A 48 -24.33 4.36 17.12
CA ALA A 48 -24.19 5.51 16.25
C ALA A 48 -22.99 5.31 15.32
N GLY A 49 -23.10 5.74 14.06
CA GLY A 49 -22.03 5.55 13.07
C GLY A 49 -21.83 4.09 12.62
N GLY A 50 -22.70 3.16 13.01
CA GLY A 50 -22.60 1.76 12.62
C GLY A 50 -21.67 0.91 13.49
N GLU A 51 -21.21 1.43 14.64
CA GLU A 51 -20.28 0.73 15.53
C GLU A 51 -20.93 -0.48 16.22
N LEU A 52 -20.11 -1.49 16.52
CA LEU A 52 -20.55 -2.66 17.29
C LEU A 52 -20.81 -2.28 18.75
N LEU A 53 -22.01 -2.61 19.24
CA LEU A 53 -22.34 -2.55 20.67
C LEU A 53 -21.52 -3.58 21.47
N SER A 54 -21.40 -3.38 22.79
CA SER A 54 -20.53 -4.20 23.66
C SER A 54 -20.79 -5.71 23.56
N ASP A 55 -22.06 -6.10 23.45
CA ASP A 55 -22.45 -7.51 23.32
C ASP A 55 -22.27 -8.06 21.90
N GLN A 56 -22.44 -7.21 20.88
CA GLN A 56 -22.17 -7.60 19.49
C GLN A 56 -20.68 -7.74 19.24
N LEU A 57 -19.85 -6.92 19.88
CA LEU A 57 -18.40 -7.04 19.82
C LEU A 57 -17.92 -8.38 20.38
N LYS A 58 -18.44 -8.81 21.54
CA LYS A 58 -18.15 -10.14 22.09
C LYS A 58 -18.59 -11.25 21.15
N ALA A 59 -19.78 -11.12 20.55
CA ALA A 59 -20.28 -12.09 19.59
C ALA A 59 -19.45 -12.14 18.30
N ALA A 60 -18.95 -11.00 17.83
CA ALA A 60 -18.05 -10.90 16.68
C ALA A 60 -16.71 -11.59 16.97
N VAL A 61 -16.11 -11.36 18.15
CA VAL A 61 -14.90 -12.05 18.61
C VAL A 61 -15.09 -13.57 18.63
N GLU A 62 -16.18 -14.05 19.24
CA GLU A 62 -16.53 -15.48 19.26
C GLU A 62 -16.75 -16.02 17.84
N HIS A 63 -17.42 -15.24 16.99
CA HIS A 63 -17.67 -15.63 15.60
C HIS A 63 -16.38 -15.75 14.79
N LEU A 64 -15.41 -14.86 15.00
CA LEU A 64 -14.09 -14.89 14.36
C LEU A 64 -13.21 -16.03 14.90
N GLY A 65 -13.41 -16.44 16.15
CA GLY A 65 -12.65 -17.50 16.81
C GLY A 65 -11.26 -17.03 17.22
N ILE A 66 -11.16 -15.81 17.73
CA ILE A 66 -9.93 -15.15 18.17
C ILE A 66 -9.97 -14.84 19.67
N ASP A 67 -10.80 -15.54 20.44
CA ASP A 67 -11.07 -15.29 21.87
C ASP A 67 -9.87 -15.52 22.81
N ASP A 68 -8.84 -16.22 22.34
CA ASP A 68 -7.58 -16.42 23.07
C ASP A 68 -6.64 -15.21 22.99
N ASP A 69 -6.94 -14.20 22.17
CA ASP A 69 -6.13 -13.00 21.97
C ASP A 69 -6.61 -11.84 22.87
N ALA A 70 -5.67 -11.15 23.51
CA ALA A 70 -5.99 -9.98 24.34
C ALA A 70 -6.51 -8.80 23.51
N GLU A 71 -6.08 -8.69 22.26
CA GLU A 71 -6.45 -7.63 21.32
C GLU A 71 -7.72 -7.98 20.50
N ALA A 72 -8.33 -9.14 20.77
CA ALA A 72 -9.48 -9.64 20.02
C ALA A 72 -10.62 -8.63 19.82
N PRO A 73 -11.04 -7.84 20.83
CA PRO A 73 -12.07 -6.84 20.63
C PRO A 73 -11.65 -5.74 19.63
N ALA A 74 -10.40 -5.27 19.69
CA ALA A 74 -9.89 -4.25 18.77
C ALA A 74 -9.84 -4.78 17.33
N LEU A 75 -9.29 -5.99 17.14
CA LEU A 75 -9.22 -6.65 15.84
C LEU A 75 -10.60 -6.91 15.21
N ALA A 76 -11.61 -7.22 16.04
CA ALA A 76 -12.98 -7.41 15.59
C ALA A 76 -13.65 -6.08 15.21
N ALA A 77 -13.41 -5.02 15.97
CA ALA A 77 -13.92 -3.67 15.67
C ALA A 77 -13.29 -3.10 14.40
N GLU A 78 -11.98 -3.23 14.24
CA GLU A 78 -11.24 -2.78 13.04
C GLU A 78 -11.76 -3.49 11.78
N ALA A 79 -11.91 -4.82 11.82
CA ALA A 79 -12.46 -5.57 10.70
C ALA A 79 -13.92 -5.22 10.39
N TRP A 80 -14.70 -4.84 11.40
CA TRP A 80 -16.07 -4.37 11.24
C TRP A 80 -16.11 -3.01 10.56
N ASN A 81 -15.30 -2.06 11.03
CA ASN A 81 -15.20 -0.72 10.45
C ASN A 81 -14.76 -0.81 8.99
N LEU A 82 -13.73 -1.61 8.69
CA LEU A 82 -13.31 -1.84 7.31
C LEU A 82 -14.46 -2.41 6.46
N ALA A 83 -15.26 -3.32 7.00
CA ALA A 83 -16.41 -3.87 6.26
C ALA A 83 -17.48 -2.81 5.97
N VAL A 84 -17.70 -1.86 6.88
CA VAL A 84 -18.60 -0.71 6.66
C VAL A 84 -18.00 0.23 5.61
N ASP A 85 -16.73 0.61 5.75
CA ASP A 85 -16.06 1.59 4.87
C ASP A 85 -15.92 1.08 3.43
N THR A 86 -15.76 -0.23 3.26
CA THR A 86 -15.66 -0.89 1.94
C THR A 86 -17.03 -1.28 1.37
N GLY A 87 -18.14 -1.03 2.06
CA GLY A 87 -19.48 -1.41 1.60
C GLY A 87 -19.76 -2.92 1.61
N LEU A 88 -18.90 -3.72 2.26
CA LEU A 88 -19.20 -5.12 2.57
C LEU A 88 -20.37 -5.23 3.57
N LEU A 89 -20.57 -4.19 4.38
CA LEU A 89 -21.71 -3.97 5.25
C LEU A 89 -22.43 -2.68 4.88
N GLU A 90 -23.75 -2.72 4.93
CA GLU A 90 -24.62 -1.55 4.82
C GLU A 90 -25.31 -1.32 6.16
N VAL A 91 -25.35 -0.06 6.60
CA VAL A 91 -25.95 0.34 7.88
C VAL A 91 -27.22 1.13 7.60
N ASP A 92 -28.35 0.60 8.06
CA ASP A 92 -29.63 1.30 8.08
C ASP A 92 -29.86 1.91 9.47
N GLU A 93 -29.86 3.23 9.58
CA GLU A 93 -30.20 3.93 10.81
C GLU A 93 -31.72 3.97 11.03
N ASP A 94 -32.16 3.72 12.27
CA ASP A 94 -33.57 3.78 12.62
C ASP A 94 -34.03 5.26 12.67
N GLU A 95 -34.96 5.65 11.79
CA GLU A 95 -35.48 7.04 11.67
C GLU A 95 -36.05 7.61 13.00
N GLU A 96 -36.34 6.77 14.00
CA GLU A 96 -36.88 7.19 15.31
C GLU A 96 -35.82 7.72 16.29
N SER A 97 -34.53 7.54 16.00
CA SER A 97 -33.40 8.01 16.83
C SER A 97 -32.92 9.42 16.45
N GLY A 98 -33.42 9.98 15.34
CA GLY A 98 -32.85 11.14 14.67
C GLY A 98 -33.70 12.42 14.62
N ASN A 99 -34.54 12.72 15.62
CA ASN A 99 -35.19 14.04 15.65
C ASN A 99 -35.19 14.73 17.03
N PRO A 100 -34.20 15.60 17.32
CA PRO A 100 -34.26 16.55 18.41
C PRO A 100 -34.96 17.87 18.05
N GLU A 101 -35.74 17.98 16.96
CA GLU A 101 -36.54 19.19 16.70
C GLU A 101 -38.00 19.02 17.08
N SER A 102 -38.32 19.31 18.35
CA SER A 102 -39.40 20.23 18.78
C SER A 102 -39.75 20.02 20.26
N GLY A 103 -38.89 20.48 21.16
CA GLY A 103 -39.16 20.57 22.59
C GLY A 103 -38.51 21.81 23.20
N ASP A 104 -39.20 22.95 23.10
CA ASP A 104 -38.85 24.17 23.85
C ASP A 104 -38.79 23.87 25.35
N GLY A 105 -37.63 24.07 25.97
CA GLY A 105 -37.49 24.23 27.42
C GLY A 105 -36.61 23.21 28.15
N GLY A 106 -35.32 23.56 28.28
CA GLY A 106 -34.43 23.31 29.42
C GLY A 106 -34.52 21.99 30.21
N GLY A 107 -33.47 21.19 30.10
CA GLY A 107 -33.11 20.12 31.06
C GLY A 107 -32.76 18.81 30.36
N ASP A 108 -31.51 18.37 30.54
CA ASP A 108 -30.91 17.12 30.02
C ASP A 108 -31.05 16.87 28.52
N ARG A 109 -29.95 17.07 27.78
CA ARG A 109 -29.72 16.32 26.54
C ARG A 109 -29.70 14.83 26.94
N PRO A 110 -30.49 13.94 26.31
CA PRO A 110 -30.30 12.52 26.53
C PRO A 110 -28.89 12.19 26.05
N VAL A 111 -28.02 11.78 26.97
CA VAL A 111 -26.80 11.09 26.61
C VAL A 111 -27.28 9.74 26.09
N LEU A 112 -27.23 9.53 24.77
CA LEU A 112 -27.43 8.19 24.21
C LEU A 112 -26.42 7.29 24.92
N SER A 113 -26.90 6.25 25.60
CA SER A 113 -26.01 5.23 26.13
C SER A 113 -25.35 4.58 24.92
N THR A 114 -24.02 4.43 24.93
CA THR A 114 -23.24 3.80 23.84
C THR A 114 -23.64 2.35 23.52
N ASP A 115 -24.58 1.80 24.28
CA ASP A 115 -25.04 0.41 24.22
C ASP A 115 -26.51 0.28 23.78
N GLU A 116 -27.19 1.39 23.44
CA GLU A 116 -28.53 1.33 22.84
C GLU A 116 -28.42 1.26 21.31
N PRO A 117 -29.12 0.31 20.65
CA PRO A 117 -29.09 0.21 19.20
C PRO A 117 -29.83 1.40 18.58
N VAL A 118 -29.19 2.02 17.59
CA VAL A 118 -29.76 3.13 16.79
C VAL A 118 -29.85 2.81 15.31
N GLY A 119 -29.41 1.62 14.90
CA GLY A 119 -29.52 1.11 13.54
C GLY A 119 -29.28 -0.39 13.46
N THR A 120 -29.35 -0.92 12.23
CA THR A 120 -29.07 -2.32 11.91
C THR A 120 -28.09 -2.39 10.74
N ALA A 121 -27.01 -3.13 10.92
CA ALA A 121 -26.08 -3.47 9.85
C ALA A 121 -26.47 -4.79 9.18
N THR A 122 -26.40 -4.83 7.85
CA THR A 122 -26.66 -6.02 7.02
C THR A 122 -25.57 -6.18 5.96
N ALA A 123 -25.53 -7.34 5.28
CA ALA A 123 -24.56 -7.57 4.20
C ALA A 123 -24.81 -6.62 3.01
N GLY A 124 -23.79 -5.89 2.61
CA GLY A 124 -23.83 -4.98 1.47
C GLY A 124 -23.58 -5.64 0.11
N GLU A 125 -23.80 -4.88 -0.97
CA GLU A 125 -23.67 -5.38 -2.35
C GLU A 125 -22.24 -5.85 -2.69
N GLU A 126 -21.21 -5.23 -2.10
CA GLU A 126 -19.79 -5.54 -2.39
C GLU A 126 -19.37 -6.95 -1.92
N LEU A 127 -20.10 -7.54 -0.97
CA LEU A 127 -19.85 -8.91 -0.52
C LEU A 127 -20.06 -9.94 -1.64
N GLU A 128 -20.91 -9.63 -2.63
CA GLU A 128 -21.13 -10.48 -3.79
C GLU A 128 -19.86 -10.65 -4.65
N LEU A 129 -19.01 -9.63 -4.70
CA LEU A 129 -17.74 -9.68 -5.42
C LEU A 129 -16.81 -10.75 -4.83
N LEU A 130 -16.77 -10.84 -3.49
CA LEU A 130 -15.90 -11.77 -2.76
C LEU A 130 -16.39 -13.22 -2.80
N THR A 131 -17.67 -13.45 -3.11
CA THR A 131 -18.31 -14.77 -3.06
C THR A 131 -18.43 -15.46 -4.42
N GLY A 132 -17.69 -14.96 -5.42
CA GLY A 132 -17.47 -15.63 -6.71
C GLY A 132 -18.21 -15.01 -7.90
N LYS A 133 -18.88 -13.88 -7.72
CA LYS A 133 -19.39 -13.06 -8.84
C LYS A 133 -18.37 -12.05 -9.35
N GLY A 134 -17.43 -11.62 -8.50
CA GLY A 134 -16.39 -10.67 -8.85
C GLY A 134 -15.26 -11.25 -9.69
N THR A 135 -14.67 -10.41 -10.52
CA THR A 135 -13.41 -10.63 -11.22
C THR A 135 -12.23 -10.36 -10.27
N PRO A 136 -11.02 -10.89 -10.57
CA PRO A 136 -9.84 -10.57 -9.77
C PRO A 136 -9.54 -9.08 -9.65
N ALA A 137 -9.75 -8.31 -10.72
CA ALA A 137 -9.58 -6.86 -10.71
C ALA A 137 -10.55 -6.16 -9.73
N GLU A 138 -11.84 -6.52 -9.75
CA GLU A 138 -12.83 -5.94 -8.83
C GLU A 138 -12.51 -6.26 -7.35
N VAL A 139 -11.95 -7.44 -7.06
CA VAL A 139 -11.48 -7.78 -5.70
C VAL A 139 -10.28 -6.92 -5.31
N LEU A 140 -9.35 -6.65 -6.23
CA LEU A 140 -8.20 -5.80 -6.00
C LEU A 140 -8.60 -4.34 -5.81
N ASP A 141 -9.56 -3.84 -6.58
CA ASP A 141 -10.10 -2.48 -6.44
C ASP A 141 -10.75 -2.30 -5.05
N LEU A 142 -11.52 -3.30 -4.60
CA LEU A 142 -12.13 -3.27 -3.27
C LEU A 142 -11.08 -3.34 -2.15
N TRP A 143 -10.07 -4.20 -2.30
CA TRP A 143 -8.94 -4.25 -1.36
C TRP A 143 -8.16 -2.92 -1.35
N GLN A 144 -7.93 -2.29 -2.51
CA GLN A 144 -7.27 -0.99 -2.60
C GLN A 144 -8.09 0.08 -1.86
N GLY A 145 -9.40 0.13 -2.06
CA GLY A 145 -10.28 1.05 -1.33
C GLY A 145 -10.19 0.88 0.19
N GLY A 146 -10.19 -0.37 0.66
CA GLY A 146 -9.98 -0.67 2.08
C GLY A 146 -8.58 -0.29 2.59
N LEU A 147 -7.54 -0.51 1.79
CA LEU A 147 -6.18 -0.11 2.12
C LEU A 147 -6.06 1.41 2.29
N GLU A 148 -6.71 2.21 1.45
CA GLU A 148 -6.70 3.68 1.58
C GLU A 148 -7.30 4.15 2.91
N THR A 149 -8.36 3.49 3.39
CA THR A 149 -8.93 3.77 4.72
C THR A 149 -7.92 3.49 5.83
N VAL A 150 -7.24 2.34 5.79
CA VAL A 150 -6.26 1.96 6.82
C VAL A 150 -4.99 2.82 6.75
N LEU A 151 -4.57 3.25 5.55
CA LEU A 151 -3.47 4.21 5.39
C LEU A 151 -3.80 5.57 6.01
N ALA A 152 -5.04 6.05 5.86
CA ALA A 152 -5.48 7.28 6.49
C ALA A 152 -5.51 7.16 8.03
N ASP A 153 -5.94 6.01 8.54
CA ASP A 153 -5.91 5.71 9.98
C ASP A 153 -4.47 5.65 10.51
N ALA A 154 -3.56 4.97 9.81
CA ALA A 154 -2.14 4.89 10.17
C ALA A 154 -1.41 6.25 10.12
N ALA A 155 -1.91 7.23 9.37
CA ALA A 155 -1.39 8.60 9.36
C ALA A 155 -1.96 9.47 10.50
N THR A 156 -2.85 8.92 11.34
CA THR A 156 -3.44 9.63 12.47
C THR A 156 -2.60 9.38 13.75
N PRO A 157 -2.31 10.41 14.57
CA PRO A 157 -1.53 10.25 15.80
C PRO A 157 -2.21 9.31 16.78
N SER A 158 -1.41 8.57 17.55
CA SER A 158 -1.96 7.65 18.54
C SER A 158 -2.62 8.42 19.70
N PHE A 159 -3.56 7.78 20.39
CA PHE A 159 -4.21 8.40 21.55
C PHE A 159 -3.21 8.73 22.68
N GLU A 160 -2.11 7.99 22.77
CA GLU A 160 -1.04 8.24 23.75
C GLU A 160 -0.21 9.48 23.40
N GLU A 161 0.12 9.69 22.12
CA GLU A 161 0.77 10.91 21.64
C GLU A 161 -0.14 12.14 21.85
N LEU A 162 -1.43 11.99 21.53
CA LEU A 162 -2.44 13.00 21.83
C LEU A 162 -2.48 13.28 23.34
N LEU A 163 -2.41 12.25 24.18
CA LEU A 163 -2.40 12.36 25.64
C LEU A 163 -1.13 13.01 26.21
N GLY A 164 0.03 12.76 25.61
CA GLY A 164 1.29 13.42 25.97
C GLY A 164 1.22 14.94 25.76
N GLY A 165 0.48 15.39 24.74
CA GLY A 165 0.11 16.81 24.56
C GLY A 165 -0.96 17.31 25.54
N LEU A 166 -1.73 16.41 26.15
CA LEU A 166 -2.86 16.66 27.06
C LEU A 166 -2.51 16.53 28.55
N GLU A 167 -1.25 16.33 28.95
CA GLU A 167 -0.86 16.37 30.39
C GLU A 167 -1.33 17.66 31.09
N SER A 168 -1.51 18.74 30.32
CA SER A 168 -2.04 20.02 30.79
C SER A 168 -3.58 20.07 30.91
N ALA A 169 -4.30 19.12 30.31
CA ALA A 169 -5.76 19.04 30.19
C ALA A 169 -6.41 18.03 31.16
N VAL A 170 -5.60 17.23 31.86
CA VAL A 170 -6.07 16.35 32.94
C VAL A 170 -6.10 17.14 34.24
N GLY A 171 -7.30 17.34 34.80
CA GLY A 171 -7.47 18.01 36.09
C GLY A 171 -6.86 17.22 37.26
N GLU A 172 -6.64 17.87 38.41
CA GLU A 172 -6.18 17.20 39.67
C GLU A 172 -7.11 16.06 40.15
N ASP A 173 -8.32 15.97 39.60
CA ASP A 173 -9.33 14.94 39.86
C ASP A 173 -9.30 13.76 38.87
N GLY A 174 -8.40 13.79 37.88
CA GLY A 174 -8.27 12.76 36.84
C GLY A 174 -9.36 12.80 35.77
N GLN A 175 -10.16 13.87 35.71
CA GLN A 175 -11.11 14.08 34.62
C GLN A 175 -10.45 14.88 33.49
N ILE A 176 -10.68 14.44 32.24
CA ILE A 176 -10.28 15.18 31.04
C ILE A 176 -11.31 16.30 30.87
N ASP A 177 -10.85 17.55 30.82
CA ASP A 177 -11.71 18.68 30.44
C ASP A 177 -11.69 18.81 28.90
N PRO A 178 -12.75 18.40 28.19
CA PRO A 178 -12.77 18.40 26.73
C PRO A 178 -12.67 19.82 26.14
N ASP A 179 -13.00 20.87 26.91
CA ASP A 179 -12.87 22.26 26.50
C ASP A 179 -11.42 22.79 26.66
N SER A 180 -10.54 22.02 27.30
CA SER A 180 -9.10 22.33 27.48
C SER A 180 -8.19 21.63 26.47
N ILE A 181 -8.76 20.76 25.63
CA ILE A 181 -8.07 20.09 24.51
C ILE A 181 -7.90 21.10 23.38
N ASP A 182 -6.73 21.71 23.29
CA ASP A 182 -6.38 22.61 22.19
C ASP A 182 -5.79 21.79 21.04
N LEU A 183 -6.66 21.25 20.18
CA LEU A 183 -6.25 20.52 18.96
C LEU A 183 -5.42 21.39 18.01
N ASP A 184 -5.57 22.73 18.06
CA ASP A 184 -4.78 23.68 17.26
C ASP A 184 -3.36 23.90 17.84
N SER A 185 -3.09 23.43 19.06
CA SER A 185 -1.76 23.49 19.70
C SER A 185 -0.88 22.28 19.39
N MET A 186 -1.48 21.19 18.88
CA MET A 186 -0.76 20.06 18.33
C MET A 186 -0.27 20.48 16.95
N ASP A 187 1.04 20.47 16.72
CA ASP A 187 1.66 20.78 15.41
C ASP A 187 1.42 19.67 14.37
N TRP A 188 0.29 18.95 14.49
CA TRP A 188 -0.07 17.83 13.66
C TRP A 188 -0.60 18.33 12.32
N ASN A 189 0.05 17.92 11.24
CA ASN A 189 -0.37 18.19 9.87
C ASN A 189 -0.70 16.87 9.16
N PRO A 190 -1.99 16.56 8.90
CA PRO A 190 -2.38 15.30 8.25
C PRO A 190 -1.79 15.13 6.84
N GLU A 191 -1.53 16.24 6.14
CA GLU A 191 -0.90 16.19 4.81
C GLU A 191 0.57 15.74 4.93
N GLU A 192 1.30 16.26 5.92
CA GLU A 192 2.70 15.87 6.17
C GLU A 192 2.83 14.41 6.66
N GLU A 193 1.86 13.95 7.46
CA GLU A 193 1.79 12.55 7.91
C GLU A 193 1.57 11.58 6.76
N ALA A 194 0.63 11.91 5.87
CA ALA A 194 0.39 11.14 4.66
C ALA A 194 1.61 11.14 3.73
N ASP A 195 2.24 12.30 3.52
CA ASP A 195 3.44 12.45 2.70
C ASP A 195 4.63 11.66 3.27
N PHE A 196 4.79 11.60 4.59
CA PHE A 196 5.81 10.79 5.26
C PHE A 196 5.62 9.29 4.95
N LEU A 197 4.41 8.78 5.12
CA LEU A 197 4.09 7.38 4.85
C LEU A 197 4.22 7.04 3.36
N ASP A 198 3.79 7.94 2.47
CA ASP A 198 3.97 7.80 1.02
C ASP A 198 5.44 7.76 0.63
N SER A 199 6.27 8.60 1.24
CA SER A 199 7.72 8.59 1.05
C SER A 199 8.32 7.25 1.52
N ALA A 200 7.87 6.71 2.65
CA ALA A 200 8.33 5.42 3.15
C ALA A 200 7.96 4.27 2.20
N LEU A 201 6.69 4.21 1.75
CA LEU A 201 6.23 3.20 0.81
C LEU A 201 6.91 3.33 -0.57
N GLY A 202 7.18 4.55 -1.02
CA GLY A 202 7.89 4.83 -2.26
C GLY A 202 9.36 4.39 -2.21
N ASN A 203 10.06 4.65 -1.10
CA ASN A 203 11.43 4.17 -0.90
C ASN A 203 11.48 2.64 -0.76
N LEU A 204 10.52 2.04 -0.06
CA LEU A 204 10.42 0.59 0.06
C LEU A 204 10.14 -0.07 -1.30
N TYR A 205 9.33 0.55 -2.16
CA TYR A 205 9.15 0.14 -3.55
C TYR A 205 10.49 0.18 -4.30
N LEU A 206 11.24 1.30 -4.22
CA LEU A 206 12.53 1.43 -4.90
C LEU A 206 13.53 0.37 -4.43
N LEU A 207 13.67 0.16 -3.13
CA LEU A 207 14.52 -0.88 -2.56
C LEU A 207 14.10 -2.27 -3.06
N THR A 208 12.79 -2.55 -3.13
CA THR A 208 12.27 -3.83 -3.62
C THR A 208 12.64 -4.10 -5.07
N VAL A 209 12.72 -3.07 -5.92
CA VAL A 209 13.03 -3.23 -7.35
C VAL A 209 14.53 -3.15 -7.66
N THR A 210 15.28 -2.37 -6.89
CA THR A 210 16.70 -2.11 -7.17
C THR A 210 17.64 -3.06 -6.43
N ASP A 211 17.27 -3.53 -5.23
CA ASP A 211 18.08 -4.46 -4.46
C ASP A 211 17.70 -5.92 -4.78
N SER A 212 18.65 -6.67 -5.36
CA SER A 212 18.44 -8.07 -5.74
C SER A 212 18.14 -9.02 -4.56
N ALA A 213 18.60 -8.70 -3.34
CA ALA A 213 18.29 -9.47 -2.15
C ALA A 213 16.85 -9.21 -1.70
N VAL A 214 16.42 -7.95 -1.68
CA VAL A 214 15.04 -7.57 -1.33
C VAL A 214 14.05 -8.11 -2.38
N ALA A 215 14.38 -7.99 -3.67
CA ALA A 215 13.62 -8.63 -4.75
C ALA A 215 13.53 -10.16 -4.60
N GLY A 216 14.54 -10.77 -3.98
CA GLY A 216 14.59 -12.18 -3.61
C GLY A 216 13.82 -12.55 -2.34
N GLY A 217 13.20 -11.58 -1.67
CA GLY A 217 12.40 -11.74 -0.46
C GLY A 217 13.13 -11.42 0.85
N ALA A 218 14.32 -10.82 0.80
CA ALA A 218 14.97 -10.31 2.00
C ALA A 218 14.15 -9.16 2.62
N MET A 219 14.18 -9.06 3.94
CA MET A 219 13.55 -7.97 4.68
C MET A 219 14.53 -6.79 4.77
N VAL A 220 13.99 -5.58 4.80
CA VAL A 220 14.72 -4.32 4.97
C VAL A 220 14.65 -3.90 6.44
N PRO A 221 15.77 -3.60 7.12
CA PRO A 221 15.75 -3.04 8.46
C PRO A 221 15.12 -1.64 8.48
N LEU A 222 14.30 -1.33 9.49
CA LEU A 222 13.69 0.01 9.58
C LEU A 222 14.71 1.16 9.61
N PRO A 223 15.87 1.07 10.30
CA PRO A 223 16.90 2.12 10.22
C PRO A 223 17.37 2.40 8.80
N VAL A 224 17.45 1.37 7.94
CA VAL A 224 17.87 1.52 6.53
C VAL A 224 16.79 2.23 5.74
N LEU A 225 15.51 1.88 5.96
CA LEU A 225 14.39 2.56 5.31
C LEU A 225 14.29 4.03 5.75
N ALA A 226 14.33 4.30 7.04
CA ALA A 226 14.30 5.66 7.59
C ALA A 226 15.48 6.50 7.07
N ALA A 227 16.70 5.94 7.06
CA ALA A 227 17.86 6.61 6.51
C ALA A 227 17.70 6.92 5.01
N SER A 228 17.07 6.05 4.22
CA SER A 228 16.84 6.30 2.78
C SER A 228 15.90 7.48 2.50
N MET A 229 15.05 7.84 3.46
CA MET A 229 14.11 8.96 3.36
C MET A 229 14.74 10.29 3.81
N ILE A 230 15.60 10.24 4.84
CA ILE A 230 16.10 11.42 5.55
C ILE A 230 17.51 11.81 5.12
N VAL A 231 18.40 10.84 4.93
CA VAL A 231 19.82 11.11 4.66
C VAL A 231 20.01 11.53 3.19
N PRO A 232 20.54 12.73 2.93
CA PRO A 232 20.81 13.17 1.55
C PRO A 232 21.85 12.28 0.85
N GLU A 233 21.64 11.97 -0.43
CA GLU A 233 22.53 11.08 -1.21
C GLU A 233 23.98 11.58 -1.32
N ASP A 234 24.23 12.89 -1.16
CA ASP A 234 25.54 13.52 -1.26
C ASP A 234 26.27 13.69 0.09
N MET A 235 25.70 13.16 1.17
CA MET A 235 26.28 13.21 2.50
C MET A 235 27.17 11.99 2.80
N ASP A 236 28.44 12.23 3.15
CA ASP A 236 29.40 11.17 3.44
C ASP A 236 29.15 10.48 4.81
N GLU A 237 28.87 11.27 5.87
CA GLU A 237 28.58 10.76 7.22
C GLU A 237 27.39 11.56 7.82
N PRO A 238 26.35 10.89 8.34
CA PRO A 238 25.22 11.56 8.97
C PRO A 238 25.63 12.25 10.27
N THR A 239 25.12 13.46 10.48
CA THR A 239 25.32 14.19 11.74
C THR A 239 24.46 13.64 12.86
N ASP A 240 24.81 13.89 14.13
CA ASP A 240 24.03 13.46 15.30
C ASP A 240 22.54 13.86 15.18
N ASP A 241 22.26 15.09 14.75
CA ASP A 241 20.88 15.58 14.53
C ASP A 241 20.10 14.73 13.51
N ILE A 242 20.77 14.21 12.47
CA ILE A 242 20.14 13.36 11.44
C ILE A 242 19.92 11.96 11.99
N LEU A 243 20.83 11.44 12.81
CA LEU A 243 20.67 10.14 13.45
C LEU A 243 19.48 10.15 14.42
N GLU A 244 19.28 11.25 15.15
CA GLU A 244 18.10 11.45 15.99
C GLU A 244 16.81 11.45 15.14
N GLU A 245 16.79 12.15 14.02
CA GLU A 245 15.65 12.17 13.08
C GLU A 245 15.35 10.77 12.50
N VAL A 246 16.39 10.03 12.11
CA VAL A 246 16.27 8.65 11.62
C VAL A 246 15.69 7.73 12.70
N SER A 247 16.12 7.87 13.94
CA SER A 247 15.59 7.10 15.07
C SER A 247 14.11 7.41 15.33
N ALA A 248 13.73 8.69 15.30
CA ALA A 248 12.33 9.10 15.45
C ALA A 248 11.44 8.55 14.31
N ALA A 249 11.90 8.65 13.07
CA ALA A 249 11.20 8.09 11.91
C ALA A 249 11.08 6.57 12.00
N MET A 250 12.10 5.87 12.49
CA MET A 250 12.06 4.42 12.70
C MET A 250 10.95 4.02 13.69
N MET A 251 10.86 4.67 14.85
CA MET A 251 9.83 4.37 15.85
C MET A 251 8.42 4.65 15.31
N LYS A 252 8.26 5.76 14.60
CA LYS A 252 7.01 6.10 13.92
C LYS A 252 6.60 5.04 12.89
N LEU A 253 7.54 4.59 12.06
CA LEU A 253 7.28 3.51 11.09
C LEU A 253 6.94 2.19 11.78
N ASP A 254 7.52 1.89 12.95
CA ASP A 254 7.18 0.70 13.73
C ASP A 254 5.70 0.68 14.13
N GLU A 255 5.17 1.80 14.59
CA GLU A 255 3.74 1.93 14.91
C GLU A 255 2.85 1.83 13.67
N GLN A 256 3.16 2.59 12.61
CA GLN A 256 2.38 2.60 11.39
C GLN A 256 2.36 1.23 10.69
N PHE A 257 3.48 0.51 10.68
CA PHE A 257 3.55 -0.80 10.04
C PHE A 257 2.87 -1.91 10.84
N ARG A 258 2.70 -1.77 12.16
CA ARG A 258 1.82 -2.67 12.93
C ARG A 258 0.36 -2.56 12.46
N ILE A 259 -0.12 -1.35 12.18
CA ILE A 259 -1.48 -1.10 11.66
C ILE A 259 -1.62 -1.63 10.22
N LEU A 260 -0.57 -1.51 9.41
CA LEU A 260 -0.64 -1.90 7.99
C LEU A 260 -0.39 -3.39 7.72
N GLU A 261 0.29 -4.12 8.60
CA GLU A 261 0.59 -5.56 8.40
C GLU A 261 -0.67 -6.41 8.13
N PRO A 262 -1.78 -6.25 8.87
CA PRO A 262 -3.00 -7.05 8.67
C PRO A 262 -3.69 -6.84 7.32
N THR A 263 -3.38 -5.74 6.62
CA THR A 263 -3.91 -5.45 5.27
C THR A 263 -3.27 -6.34 4.19
N GLY A 264 -2.15 -6.99 4.51
CA GLY A 264 -1.34 -7.73 3.54
C GLY A 264 -0.45 -6.86 2.66
N LEU A 265 -0.40 -5.54 2.88
CA LEU A 265 0.53 -4.63 2.20
C LEU A 265 1.99 -5.00 2.48
N LEU A 266 2.31 -5.28 3.75
CA LEU A 266 3.67 -5.49 4.24
C LEU A 266 3.78 -6.84 4.94
N ALA A 267 4.97 -7.46 4.85
CA ALA A 267 5.40 -8.41 5.86
C ALA A 267 6.28 -7.64 6.83
N TYR A 268 5.92 -7.67 8.11
CA TYR A 268 6.53 -6.82 9.12
C TYR A 268 6.96 -7.62 10.36
N GLN A 269 8.12 -7.27 10.89
CA GLN A 269 8.62 -7.72 12.19
C GLN A 269 8.82 -6.47 13.06
N PRO A 270 8.08 -6.35 14.18
CA PRO A 270 8.18 -5.22 15.09
C PRO A 270 9.57 -5.01 15.68
N VAL A 271 9.85 -3.78 16.13
CA VAL A 271 10.99 -3.47 16.99
C VAL A 271 10.88 -4.26 18.30
N ASP A 272 12.00 -4.74 18.81
CA ASP A 272 12.09 -5.45 20.09
C ASP A 272 11.71 -4.50 21.24
N GLU A 273 10.70 -4.89 22.03
CA GLU A 273 10.21 -4.11 23.19
C GLU A 273 11.33 -3.71 24.16
N ALA A 274 12.40 -4.52 24.27
CA ALA A 274 13.53 -4.20 25.12
C ALA A 274 14.31 -2.98 24.62
N LEU A 275 14.41 -2.78 23.30
CA LEU A 275 15.03 -1.58 22.73
C LEU A 275 14.14 -0.35 22.92
N THR A 276 12.82 -0.51 22.78
CA THR A 276 11.85 0.56 23.04
C THR A 276 11.98 1.10 24.47
N GLN A 277 12.08 0.20 25.45
CA GLN A 277 12.28 0.57 26.86
C GLN A 277 13.65 1.23 27.12
N GLU A 278 14.71 0.77 26.45
CA GLU A 278 16.04 1.38 26.57
C GLU A 278 16.07 2.81 25.98
N ALA A 279 15.36 3.06 24.86
CA ALA A 279 15.25 4.37 24.25
C ALA A 279 14.48 5.37 25.14
N GLU A 280 13.39 4.95 25.76
CA GLU A 280 12.64 5.75 26.74
C GLU A 280 13.48 6.14 27.97
N GLU A 281 14.41 5.27 28.38
CA GLU A 281 15.34 5.51 29.48
C GLU A 281 16.61 6.30 29.08
N GLY A 282 16.73 6.71 27.81
CA GLY A 282 17.86 7.49 27.28
C GLY A 282 19.12 6.67 26.98
N GLY A 283 18.95 5.40 26.59
CA GLY A 283 20.04 4.53 26.12
C GLY A 283 20.61 4.96 24.76
N GLU A 284 21.93 4.88 24.61
CA GLU A 284 22.62 5.14 23.34
C GLU A 284 22.52 3.91 22.41
N LEU A 285 22.21 4.14 21.13
CA LEU A 285 22.30 3.11 20.08
C LEU A 285 23.75 2.63 19.93
N PRO A 286 24.03 1.32 19.84
CA PRO A 286 25.37 0.78 19.65
C PRO A 286 26.01 1.26 18.33
N GLU A 287 27.29 1.66 18.40
CA GLU A 287 28.08 2.20 17.27
C GLU A 287 28.37 1.18 16.14
N GLU A 288 28.30 -0.14 16.41
CA GLU A 288 28.48 -1.20 15.41
C GLU A 288 27.35 -2.24 15.55
N LEU A 289 26.60 -2.45 14.47
CA LEU A 289 25.52 -3.43 14.40
C LEU A 289 26.06 -4.77 13.88
N ASP A 290 25.88 -5.86 14.62
CA ASP A 290 26.00 -7.21 14.06
C ASP A 290 24.66 -7.67 13.42
N GLU A 291 24.67 -8.78 12.66
CA GLU A 291 23.46 -9.29 11.98
C GLU A 291 22.33 -9.66 12.97
N GLU A 292 22.66 -9.97 14.23
CA GLU A 292 21.70 -10.31 15.29
C GLU A 292 21.07 -9.01 15.86
N ASP A 293 21.86 -7.94 15.98
CA ASP A 293 21.45 -6.61 16.42
C ASP A 293 20.53 -5.90 15.44
N VAL A 294 20.75 -6.03 14.12
CA VAL A 294 19.93 -5.37 13.09
C VAL A 294 18.47 -5.81 13.15
N SER A 295 18.22 -7.09 13.45
CA SER A 295 16.86 -7.65 13.51
C SER A 295 16.02 -7.14 14.69
N ARG A 296 16.67 -6.56 15.72
CA ARG A 296 16.00 -5.98 16.89
C ARG A 296 15.34 -4.64 16.56
N TYR A 297 15.81 -3.94 15.52
CA TYR A 297 15.31 -2.64 15.09
C TYR A 297 14.09 -2.71 14.16
N GLY A 298 13.43 -3.86 14.09
CA GLY A 298 12.31 -4.08 13.20
C GLY A 298 12.72 -4.28 11.74
N MET A 299 11.93 -5.08 11.02
CA MET A 299 12.21 -5.47 9.65
C MET A 299 10.94 -5.41 8.83
N VAL A 300 11.01 -4.89 7.61
CA VAL A 300 9.85 -4.72 6.73
C VAL A 300 10.16 -5.16 5.30
N ARG A 301 9.17 -5.66 4.58
CA ARG A 301 9.20 -5.72 3.12
C ARG A 301 7.80 -5.59 2.55
N LEU A 302 7.69 -5.13 1.31
CA LEU A 302 6.45 -5.25 0.55
C LEU A 302 6.13 -6.72 0.26
N THR A 303 4.87 -7.08 0.38
CA THR A 303 4.36 -8.31 -0.22
C THR A 303 4.15 -8.07 -1.73
N PRO A 304 3.96 -9.12 -2.55
CA PRO A 304 3.55 -8.92 -3.94
C PRO A 304 2.25 -8.13 -4.10
N LEU A 305 1.31 -8.30 -3.17
CA LEU A 305 0.07 -7.53 -3.09
C LEU A 305 0.35 -6.07 -2.74
N GLY A 306 1.20 -5.81 -1.75
CA GLY A 306 1.58 -4.44 -1.40
C GLY A 306 2.34 -3.73 -2.50
N LEU A 307 3.21 -4.44 -3.23
CA LEU A 307 3.89 -3.89 -4.40
C LEU A 307 2.90 -3.48 -5.50
N HIS A 308 1.82 -4.26 -5.68
CA HIS A 308 0.72 -3.88 -6.56
C HIS A 308 -0.02 -2.63 -6.03
N GLY A 309 -0.38 -2.59 -4.74
CA GLY A 309 -1.12 -1.46 -4.16
C GLY A 309 -0.34 -0.14 -4.20
N VAL A 310 0.93 -0.16 -3.82
CA VAL A 310 1.82 1.02 -3.92
C VAL A 310 1.96 1.46 -5.38
N ARG A 311 2.06 0.52 -6.32
CA ARG A 311 2.11 0.84 -7.75
C ARG A 311 0.83 1.52 -8.24
N VAL A 312 -0.35 1.05 -7.83
CA VAL A 312 -1.64 1.67 -8.19
C VAL A 312 -1.66 3.11 -7.67
N ARG A 313 -1.33 3.30 -6.40
CA ARG A 313 -1.29 4.61 -5.74
C ARG A 313 -0.31 5.58 -6.41
N MET A 314 0.89 5.12 -6.78
CA MET A 314 1.85 5.92 -7.57
C MET A 314 1.26 6.37 -8.91
N ARG A 315 0.56 5.48 -9.62
CA ARG A 315 -0.06 5.80 -10.92
C ARG A 315 -1.19 6.80 -10.77
N ASP A 316 -1.97 6.71 -9.71
CA ASP A 316 -3.04 7.66 -9.40
C ASP A 316 -2.48 9.05 -9.03
N ALA A 317 -1.30 9.08 -8.39
CA ALA A 317 -0.51 10.31 -8.18
C ALA A 317 0.18 10.84 -9.46
N GLY A 318 0.06 10.13 -10.60
CA GLY A 318 0.65 10.51 -11.87
C GLY A 318 2.12 10.14 -12.05
N ILE A 319 2.69 9.32 -11.15
CA ILE A 319 4.04 8.76 -11.26
C ILE A 319 3.99 7.56 -12.21
N GLU A 320 4.92 7.50 -13.16
CA GLU A 320 4.99 6.35 -14.08
C GLU A 320 5.62 5.15 -13.36
N ALA A 321 4.80 4.16 -12.99
CA ALA A 321 5.27 2.91 -12.38
C ALA A 321 4.97 1.72 -13.32
N PRO A 322 5.87 1.40 -14.28
CA PRO A 322 5.66 0.31 -15.23
C PRO A 322 5.74 -1.07 -14.56
N ALA A 323 5.06 -2.05 -15.14
CA ALA A 323 5.22 -3.46 -14.81
C ALA A 323 5.61 -4.27 -16.05
N VAL A 324 6.32 -5.36 -15.84
CA VAL A 324 6.61 -6.34 -16.91
C VAL A 324 5.30 -6.96 -17.37
N GLY A 325 5.00 -6.85 -18.65
CA GLY A 325 3.75 -7.24 -19.29
C GLY A 325 2.86 -6.06 -19.71
N ASP A 326 3.06 -4.85 -19.16
CA ASP A 326 2.26 -3.67 -19.49
C ASP A 326 2.31 -3.32 -20.99
N LEU A 327 3.40 -3.65 -21.68
CA LEU A 327 3.60 -3.31 -23.08
C LEU A 327 3.11 -4.41 -24.03
N ALA A 328 2.59 -5.53 -23.53
CA ALA A 328 2.15 -6.65 -24.36
C ALA A 328 1.20 -6.24 -25.50
N GLU A 329 0.30 -5.30 -25.24
CA GLU A 329 -0.66 -4.77 -26.23
C GLU A 329 -0.19 -3.47 -26.92
N ALA A 330 0.93 -2.89 -26.49
CA ALA A 330 1.47 -1.65 -27.04
C ALA A 330 2.00 -1.82 -28.47
N ASP A 331 2.18 -0.71 -29.19
CA ASP A 331 2.88 -0.74 -30.47
C ASP A 331 4.39 -0.94 -30.29
N ALA A 332 5.06 -1.38 -31.36
CA ALA A 332 6.50 -1.65 -31.34
C ALA A 332 7.34 -0.40 -31.01
N ARG A 333 6.86 0.81 -31.30
CA ARG A 333 7.62 2.03 -31.01
C ARG A 333 7.66 2.29 -29.51
N ARG A 334 6.51 2.20 -28.85
CA ARG A 334 6.39 2.33 -27.40
C ARG A 334 7.18 1.23 -26.68
N LEU A 335 7.15 -0.01 -27.20
CA LEU A 335 8.01 -1.09 -26.68
C LEU A 335 9.49 -0.68 -26.73
N LEU A 336 10.00 -0.36 -27.92
CA LEU A 336 11.42 -0.07 -28.14
C LEU A 336 11.92 1.18 -27.40
N ASP A 337 11.06 2.18 -27.21
CA ASP A 337 11.38 3.38 -26.44
C ASP A 337 11.46 3.08 -24.92
N ALA A 338 10.75 2.06 -24.42
CA ALA A 338 10.73 1.70 -23.00
C ALA A 338 11.84 0.70 -22.59
N LEU A 339 12.24 -0.23 -23.46
CA LEU A 339 13.23 -1.28 -23.14
C LEU A 339 14.55 -0.78 -22.51
N PRO A 340 15.11 0.41 -22.85
CA PRO A 340 16.33 0.90 -22.22
C PRO A 340 16.21 1.15 -20.70
N LEU A 341 15.00 1.28 -20.17
CA LEU A 341 14.72 1.47 -18.74
C LEU A 341 14.58 0.16 -17.96
N TYR A 342 14.55 -0.98 -18.67
CA TYR A 342 14.33 -2.30 -18.10
C TYR A 342 15.67 -3.00 -17.85
N SER A 343 15.73 -3.87 -16.85
CA SER A 343 16.85 -4.81 -16.74
C SER A 343 16.90 -5.73 -17.96
N GLU A 344 18.05 -6.32 -18.28
CA GLU A 344 18.17 -7.22 -19.45
C GLU A 344 17.16 -8.37 -19.39
N ALA A 345 16.95 -8.94 -18.20
CA ALA A 345 16.00 -10.02 -17.99
C ALA A 345 14.54 -9.57 -18.18
N ASP A 346 14.20 -8.35 -17.73
CA ASP A 346 12.86 -7.77 -17.88
C ASP A 346 12.58 -7.40 -19.34
N ALA A 347 13.54 -6.76 -20.01
CA ALA A 347 13.45 -6.41 -21.42
C ALA A 347 13.24 -7.65 -22.31
N GLN A 348 13.93 -8.76 -22.00
CA GLN A 348 13.71 -10.03 -22.69
C GLN A 348 12.29 -10.56 -22.44
N THR A 349 11.85 -10.61 -21.18
CA THR A 349 10.50 -11.10 -20.83
C THR A 349 9.40 -10.27 -21.50
N GLU A 350 9.56 -8.95 -21.51
CA GLU A 350 8.64 -8.01 -22.16
C GLU A 350 8.55 -8.28 -23.66
N SER A 351 9.72 -8.44 -24.31
CA SER A 351 9.80 -8.73 -25.75
C SER A 351 9.17 -10.08 -26.11
N GLU A 352 9.41 -11.13 -25.31
CA GLU A 352 8.77 -12.43 -25.50
C GLU A 352 7.25 -12.34 -25.38
N THR A 353 6.76 -11.62 -24.37
CA THR A 353 5.33 -11.41 -24.13
C THR A 353 4.68 -10.64 -25.27
N TRP A 354 5.31 -9.56 -25.73
CA TRP A 354 4.85 -8.76 -26.87
C TRP A 354 4.81 -9.56 -28.17
N LEU A 355 5.83 -10.38 -28.43
CA LEU A 355 5.89 -11.24 -29.62
C LEU A 355 4.83 -12.34 -29.58
N ALA A 356 4.54 -12.92 -28.42
CA ALA A 356 3.59 -14.03 -28.27
C ALA A 356 2.15 -13.66 -28.69
N ALA A 357 1.78 -12.38 -28.59
CA ALA A 357 0.46 -11.89 -28.98
C ALA A 357 0.30 -11.66 -30.51
N ARG A 358 1.39 -11.79 -31.30
CA ARG A 358 1.45 -11.37 -32.70
C ARG A 358 1.95 -12.47 -33.64
N ALA A 359 1.60 -12.37 -34.92
CA ALA A 359 2.17 -13.24 -35.95
C ALA A 359 3.65 -12.85 -36.19
N PRO A 360 4.60 -13.81 -36.23
CA PRO A 360 6.04 -13.50 -36.24
C PRO A 360 6.50 -12.52 -37.33
N VAL A 361 5.97 -12.67 -38.56
CA VAL A 361 6.32 -11.80 -39.69
C VAL A 361 5.79 -10.38 -39.50
N ASP A 362 4.56 -10.23 -39.01
CA ASP A 362 3.94 -8.92 -38.82
C ASP A 362 4.59 -8.18 -37.65
N ALA A 363 4.88 -8.91 -36.56
CA ALA A 363 5.63 -8.41 -35.41
C ALA A 363 7.03 -7.91 -35.82
N ALA A 364 7.76 -8.69 -36.62
CA ALA A 364 9.07 -8.31 -37.12
C ALA A 364 9.02 -7.05 -38.01
N ARG A 365 8.01 -6.93 -38.89
CA ARG A 365 7.82 -5.71 -39.70
C ARG A 365 7.54 -4.49 -38.84
N GLU A 366 6.74 -4.64 -37.79
CA GLU A 366 6.40 -3.56 -36.87
C GLU A 366 7.65 -3.08 -36.09
N LEU A 367 8.45 -4.02 -35.55
CA LEU A 367 9.73 -3.72 -34.90
C LEU A 367 10.72 -3.03 -35.83
N LEU A 368 10.88 -3.52 -37.06
CA LEU A 368 11.76 -2.91 -38.06
C LEU A 368 11.27 -1.51 -38.46
N ALA A 369 9.96 -1.28 -38.52
CA ALA A 369 9.40 0.03 -38.80
C ALA A 369 9.66 1.01 -37.66
N ALA A 370 9.50 0.58 -36.41
CA ALA A 370 9.72 1.37 -35.22
C ALA A 370 11.21 1.72 -34.99
N ALA A 371 12.13 0.83 -35.40
CA ALA A 371 13.57 1.03 -35.28
C ALA A 371 14.16 2.06 -36.26
N ARG A 372 13.38 2.53 -37.24
CA ARG A 372 13.83 3.58 -38.17
C ARG A 372 14.00 4.93 -37.46
N GLY A 373 14.83 5.77 -38.05
CA GLY A 373 15.07 7.13 -37.58
C GLY A 373 16.55 7.50 -37.45
N ALA A 374 16.78 8.80 -37.36
CA ALA A 374 18.08 9.44 -37.18
C ALA A 374 18.09 10.42 -35.99
N ASP A 375 17.05 10.36 -35.14
CA ASP A 375 17.00 11.03 -33.85
C ASP A 375 17.97 10.41 -32.84
N GLU A 376 18.15 11.09 -31.70
CA GLU A 376 19.09 10.71 -30.65
C GLU A 376 18.79 9.33 -30.05
N ASP A 377 17.51 8.91 -30.04
CA ASP A 377 17.06 7.63 -29.48
C ASP A 377 17.13 6.47 -30.50
N ALA A 378 17.35 6.77 -31.78
CA ALA A 378 17.38 5.75 -32.84
C ALA A 378 18.41 4.63 -32.62
N PRO A 379 19.63 4.88 -32.09
CA PRO A 379 20.57 3.81 -31.75
C PRO A 379 20.02 2.84 -30.70
N ALA A 380 19.39 3.34 -29.63
CA ALA A 380 18.79 2.53 -28.58
C ALA A 380 17.63 1.68 -29.13
N ARG A 381 16.74 2.29 -29.92
CA ARG A 381 15.65 1.55 -30.59
C ARG A 381 16.15 0.44 -31.51
N ARG A 382 17.24 0.66 -32.27
CA ARG A 382 17.83 -0.38 -33.13
C ARG A 382 18.40 -1.54 -32.30
N LEU A 383 19.06 -1.25 -31.19
CA LEU A 383 19.56 -2.29 -30.28
C LEU A 383 18.39 -3.12 -29.69
N GLY A 384 17.36 -2.47 -29.16
CA GLY A 384 16.17 -3.15 -28.65
C GLY A 384 15.46 -3.97 -29.73
N CYS A 385 15.38 -3.46 -30.95
CA CYS A 385 14.81 -4.17 -32.10
C CYS A 385 15.62 -5.41 -32.43
N GLN A 386 16.95 -5.34 -32.40
CA GLN A 386 17.83 -6.48 -32.64
C GLN A 386 17.62 -7.58 -31.57
N GLN A 387 17.55 -7.18 -30.30
CA GLN A 387 17.31 -8.09 -29.18
C GLN A 387 15.93 -8.76 -29.31
N ALA A 388 14.87 -8.00 -29.59
CA ALA A 388 13.53 -8.55 -29.80
C ALA A 388 13.47 -9.49 -31.02
N LEU A 389 14.06 -9.10 -32.15
CA LEU A 389 14.09 -9.94 -33.37
C LEU A 389 14.85 -11.25 -33.16
N SER A 390 15.84 -11.28 -32.26
CA SER A 390 16.55 -12.52 -31.91
C SER A 390 15.64 -13.57 -31.27
N LEU A 391 14.51 -13.14 -30.69
CA LEU A 391 13.50 -13.98 -30.03
C LEU A 391 12.36 -14.38 -30.99
N ALA A 392 12.20 -13.69 -32.13
CA ALA A 392 11.06 -13.88 -33.06
C ALA A 392 11.11 -15.19 -33.88
N GLY A 393 12.22 -15.93 -33.83
CA GLY A 393 12.39 -17.21 -34.52
C GLY A 393 12.64 -17.10 -36.04
N ALA A 394 12.75 -18.25 -36.70
CA ALA A 394 13.09 -18.31 -38.13
C ALA A 394 11.93 -17.87 -39.04
N GLU A 395 10.69 -17.92 -38.56
CA GLU A 395 9.52 -17.46 -39.32
C GLU A 395 9.56 -15.97 -39.65
N ALA A 396 10.31 -15.15 -38.89
CA ALA A 396 10.47 -13.72 -39.11
C ALA A 396 11.40 -13.37 -40.30
N GLU A 397 12.19 -14.32 -40.81
CA GLU A 397 13.19 -14.10 -41.88
C GLU A 397 12.66 -13.32 -43.10
N PRO A 398 11.43 -13.55 -43.61
CA PRO A 398 10.90 -12.79 -44.75
C PRO A 398 10.88 -11.28 -44.51
N ALA A 399 10.54 -10.83 -43.29
CA ALA A 399 10.50 -9.41 -42.95
C ALA A 399 11.90 -8.78 -42.95
N LEU A 400 12.92 -9.50 -42.44
CA LEU A 400 14.31 -9.01 -42.45
C LEU A 400 14.85 -8.87 -43.88
N ARG A 401 14.48 -9.79 -44.79
CA ARG A 401 14.90 -9.69 -46.20
C ARG A 401 14.37 -8.44 -46.90
N GLU A 402 13.22 -7.90 -46.47
CA GLU A 402 12.61 -6.70 -47.06
C GLU A 402 13.42 -5.43 -46.81
N VAL A 403 14.29 -5.42 -45.78
CA VAL A 403 14.98 -4.21 -45.30
C VAL A 403 16.50 -4.25 -45.45
N LEU A 404 17.06 -5.24 -46.15
CA LEU A 404 18.52 -5.40 -46.29
C LEU A 404 19.24 -4.19 -46.92
N ASP A 405 18.53 -3.42 -47.75
CA ASP A 405 19.06 -2.21 -48.40
C ASP A 405 18.69 -0.92 -47.65
N ASP A 406 18.00 -1.02 -46.50
CA ASP A 406 17.54 0.12 -45.71
C ASP A 406 18.69 0.71 -44.87
N ARG A 407 19.08 1.94 -45.21
CA ARG A 407 20.20 2.62 -44.55
C ARG A 407 19.87 3.13 -43.16
N GLU A 408 18.60 3.33 -42.84
CA GLU A 408 18.17 3.79 -41.51
C GLU A 408 18.23 2.66 -40.47
N LEU A 409 18.27 1.41 -40.94
CA LEU A 409 18.44 0.21 -40.15
C LEU A 409 19.88 -0.32 -40.18
N GLY A 410 20.83 0.49 -40.68
CA GLY A 410 22.24 0.12 -40.67
C GLY A 410 22.75 -0.16 -39.26
N GLY A 411 23.19 -1.40 -39.02
CA GLY A 411 23.67 -1.88 -37.71
C GLY A 411 22.81 -3.00 -37.09
N LEU A 412 21.63 -3.29 -37.65
CA LEU A 412 20.81 -4.47 -37.33
C LEU A 412 21.35 -5.77 -37.94
#